data_AF-A0A2E5YMK2-F1
#
_entry.id   AF-A0A2E5YMK2-F1
#
_cell.length_a   1.000
_cell.length_b   1.000
_cell.length_c   1.000
_cell.angle_alpha   90.00
_cell.angle_beta   90.00
_cell.angle_gamma   90.00
#
_symmetry.space_group_name_H-M   'P 1'
#
loop_
_entity.id
_entity.type
_entity.pdbx_description
1 polymer ?
#
loop_
_entity_poly.entity_id
_entity_poly.type
_entity_poly.pdbx_seq_one_letter_code
_entity_poly.pdbx_strand_id
1 'polypeptide(L)'
;MPRILILWMAFSALTGSTAACIQETAESGHAYGIPLRSDAELAAELSALCETAMTRATQAGSPSESGGSRPILVEFSAAWCSDCLRLGEMKKASALAKELSMWPNTTINVGHFDHHRDILDDMKIESIAHWAILRPTNCADPIQRWIRMADRTLEVSSGTARNLTPADLAGWLRDFRRS
;
A
#
# COMPACT_ATOMS: atom_id res chain seq x y z
N MET A 1 11.05 58.91 -34.55
CA MET A 1 9.60 58.89 -34.19
C MET A 1 9.00 57.66 -34.86
N PRO A 2 8.13 56.83 -34.22
CA PRO A 2 7.25 57.12 -33.10
C PRO A 2 7.52 56.29 -31.82
N ARG A 3 6.91 56.78 -30.73
CA ARG A 3 6.84 56.21 -29.38
C ARG A 3 5.77 55.12 -29.34
N ILE A 4 6.05 53.99 -28.71
CA ILE A 4 5.00 53.05 -28.27
C ILE A 4 4.97 53.06 -26.74
N LEU A 5 3.80 53.47 -26.26
CA LEU A 5 3.36 53.64 -24.89
C LEU A 5 2.54 52.39 -24.55
N ILE A 6 2.96 51.55 -23.61
CA ILE A 6 2.11 50.47 -23.06
C ILE A 6 2.36 50.46 -21.54
N LEU A 7 1.58 51.26 -20.81
CA LEU A 7 0.36 50.88 -20.08
C LEU A 7 0.61 49.88 -18.95
N TRP A 8 0.75 50.45 -17.75
CA TRP A 8 0.59 49.77 -16.47
C TRP A 8 -0.85 49.24 -16.36
N MET A 9 -1.01 47.97 -15.99
CA MET A 9 -2.28 47.46 -15.47
C MET A 9 -2.07 46.85 -14.08
N ALA A 10 -3.08 47.12 -13.26
CA ALA A 10 -3.08 47.08 -11.82
C ALA A 10 -3.06 45.67 -11.23
N PHE A 11 -2.35 45.55 -10.11
CA PHE A 11 -2.48 44.47 -9.14
C PHE A 11 -3.83 44.64 -8.41
N SER A 12 -4.78 43.73 -8.65
CA SER A 12 -5.95 43.57 -7.79
C SER A 12 -5.71 42.39 -6.85
N ALA A 13 -5.46 42.70 -5.58
CA ALA A 13 -5.44 41.74 -4.49
C ALA A 13 -6.89 41.32 -4.16
N LEU A 14 -7.23 40.06 -4.40
CA LEU A 14 -8.43 39.43 -3.86
C LEU A 14 -8.03 38.64 -2.62
N THR A 15 -8.29 39.22 -1.45
CA THR A 15 -8.29 38.54 -0.17
C THR A 15 -9.55 37.70 -0.06
N GLY A 16 -9.47 36.44 -0.50
CA GLY A 16 -10.51 35.44 -0.29
C GLY A 16 -10.36 34.80 1.09
N SER A 17 -11.32 35.05 1.98
CA SER A 17 -11.47 34.38 3.27
C SER A 17 -11.46 32.86 3.12
N THR A 18 -10.45 32.21 3.66
CA THR A 18 -10.42 30.75 3.83
C THR A 18 -11.33 30.39 5.01
N ALA A 19 -12.53 29.90 4.70
CA ALA A 19 -13.33 29.16 5.67
C ALA A 19 -12.61 27.84 5.99
N ALA A 20 -11.85 27.84 7.07
CA ALA A 20 -11.26 26.63 7.63
C ALA A 20 -12.40 25.73 8.13
N CYS A 21 -12.75 24.72 7.34
CA CYS A 21 -13.54 23.60 7.83
C CYS A 21 -12.66 22.85 8.84
N ILE A 22 -12.99 22.97 10.12
CA ILE A 22 -12.47 22.10 11.16
C ILE A 22 -13.05 20.71 10.86
N GLN A 23 -12.27 19.88 10.17
CA GLN A 23 -12.56 18.46 10.10
C GLN A 23 -12.21 17.87 11.46
N GLU A 24 -13.25 17.62 12.24
CA GLU A 24 -13.21 16.80 13.44
C GLU A 24 -12.79 15.40 13.02
N THR A 25 -11.50 15.11 13.12
CA THR A 25 -10.95 13.78 12.93
C THR A 25 -11.51 12.92 14.06
N ALA A 26 -12.53 12.12 13.75
CA ALA A 26 -13.01 11.06 14.62
C ALA A 26 -11.87 10.04 14.81
N GLU A 27 -11.06 10.31 15.84
CA GLU A 27 -10.05 9.41 16.35
C GLU A 27 -10.78 8.28 17.11
N SER A 28 -11.34 7.35 16.35
CA SER A 28 -11.90 6.11 16.90
C SER A 28 -10.73 5.17 17.21
N GLY A 29 -10.51 4.97 18.51
CA GLY A 29 -9.45 4.11 19.03
C GLY A 29 -9.58 2.67 18.56
N HIS A 30 -8.78 2.29 17.58
CA HIS A 30 -8.38 0.91 17.34
C HIS A 30 -6.85 0.87 17.30
N ALA A 31 -6.24 0.15 18.24
CA ALA A 31 -4.79 0.08 18.44
C ALA A 31 -3.98 -0.45 17.24
N TYR A 32 -4.67 -0.85 16.15
CA TYR A 32 -4.07 -1.35 14.92
C TYR A 32 -4.45 -0.55 13.65
N GLY A 33 -5.30 0.48 13.77
CA GLY A 33 -5.35 1.64 12.86
C GLY A 33 -5.46 1.43 11.35
N ILE A 34 -5.88 0.26 10.84
CA ILE A 34 -6.03 0.05 9.40
C ILE A 34 -7.34 0.70 8.94
N PRO A 35 -7.29 1.73 8.07
CA PRO A 35 -8.50 2.39 7.60
C PRO A 35 -9.38 1.41 6.81
N LEU A 36 -10.67 1.46 7.06
CA LEU A 36 -11.67 0.79 6.25
C LEU A 36 -12.00 1.70 5.06
N ARG A 37 -11.55 1.32 3.86
CA ARG A 37 -11.71 2.11 2.65
C ARG A 37 -12.91 1.62 1.86
N SER A 38 -13.54 2.50 1.09
CA SER A 38 -14.44 2.10 0.01
C SER A 38 -13.64 1.45 -1.14
N ASP A 39 -14.34 0.73 -2.03
CA ASP A 39 -13.69 0.10 -3.19
C ASP A 39 -13.00 1.13 -4.11
N ALA A 40 -13.60 2.30 -4.29
CA ALA A 40 -13.03 3.38 -5.10
C ALA A 40 -11.75 3.97 -4.47
N GLU A 41 -11.74 4.17 -3.16
CA GLU A 41 -10.55 4.65 -2.43
C GLU A 41 -9.42 3.62 -2.47
N LEU A 42 -9.75 2.34 -2.28
CA LEU A 42 -8.77 1.26 -2.40
C LEU A 42 -8.20 1.17 -3.82
N ALA A 43 -9.05 1.26 -4.85
CA ALA A 43 -8.61 1.24 -6.24
C ALA A 43 -7.65 2.40 -6.56
N ALA A 44 -7.96 3.60 -6.08
CA ALA A 44 -7.09 4.77 -6.25
C ALA A 44 -5.72 4.59 -5.57
N GLU A 45 -5.71 4.05 -4.34
CA GLU A 45 -4.46 3.75 -3.63
C GLU A 45 -3.63 2.68 -4.35
N LEU A 46 -4.27 1.61 -4.82
CA LEU A 46 -3.59 0.55 -5.58
C LEU A 46 -3.00 1.08 -6.89
N SER A 47 -3.70 1.97 -7.59
CA SER A 47 -3.16 2.65 -8.79
C SER A 47 -1.91 3.47 -8.45
N ALA A 48 -1.97 4.31 -7.41
CA ALA A 48 -0.82 5.12 -6.99
C ALA A 48 0.37 4.27 -6.53
N LEU A 49 0.09 3.14 -5.87
CA LEU A 49 1.11 2.18 -5.44
C LEU A 49 1.77 1.50 -6.63
N CYS A 50 0.99 1.14 -7.66
CA CYS A 50 1.49 0.62 -8.93
C CYS A 50 2.41 1.62 -9.63
N GLU A 51 1.98 2.88 -9.79
CA GLU A 51 2.76 3.93 -10.45
C GLU A 51 4.11 4.16 -9.74
N THR A 52 4.09 4.13 -8.40
CA THR A 52 5.30 4.21 -7.57
C THR A 52 6.25 3.02 -7.85
N ALA A 53 5.70 1.81 -7.94
CA ALA A 53 6.46 0.60 -8.20
C ALA A 53 7.06 0.57 -9.62
N MET A 54 6.31 1.05 -10.62
CA MET A 54 6.75 1.21 -12.01
C MET A 54 7.87 2.26 -12.11
N THR A 55 7.68 3.44 -11.51
CA THR A 55 8.65 4.55 -11.59
C THR A 55 10.00 4.19 -10.95
N ARG A 56 9.97 3.53 -9.79
CA ARG A 56 11.20 3.10 -9.10
C ARG A 56 11.97 2.03 -9.85
N ALA A 57 11.30 1.19 -10.66
CA ALA A 57 11.98 0.20 -11.50
C ALA A 57 12.82 0.89 -12.58
N THR A 58 12.25 1.90 -13.25
CA THR A 58 12.95 2.70 -14.27
C THR A 58 14.16 3.44 -13.71
N GLN A 59 14.05 4.03 -12.51
CA GLN A 59 15.13 4.79 -11.88
C GLN A 59 16.30 3.93 -11.39
N ALA A 60 16.05 2.68 -11.02
CA ALA A 60 17.10 1.80 -10.52
C ALA A 60 18.11 1.37 -11.60
N GLY A 61 17.90 1.76 -12.87
CA GLY A 61 18.80 1.44 -13.99
C GLY A 61 18.98 -0.06 -14.20
N SER A 62 18.11 -0.87 -13.61
CA SER A 62 18.14 -2.31 -13.71
C SER A 62 17.22 -2.67 -14.87
N PRO A 63 17.75 -3.05 -16.04
CA PRO A 63 16.94 -3.71 -17.05
C PRO A 63 16.53 -5.04 -16.42
N SER A 64 15.35 -5.07 -15.80
CA SER A 64 14.72 -6.36 -15.54
C SER A 64 14.62 -7.05 -16.90
N GLU A 65 15.21 -8.22 -17.05
CA GLU A 65 15.08 -9.04 -18.27
C GLU A 65 13.60 -9.33 -18.61
N SER A 66 12.70 -9.07 -17.65
CA SER A 66 11.24 -9.18 -17.77
C SER A 66 10.52 -7.85 -18.03
N GLY A 67 11.22 -6.71 -18.17
CA GLY A 67 10.60 -5.38 -18.34
C GLY A 67 9.72 -4.94 -17.17
N GLY A 68 9.93 -5.50 -15.97
CA GLY A 68 8.95 -5.45 -14.88
C GLY A 68 9.14 -4.33 -13.86
N SER A 69 8.02 -3.96 -13.21
CA SER A 69 7.95 -3.13 -12.00
C SER A 69 8.69 -3.75 -10.80
N ARG A 70 8.92 -2.93 -9.76
CA ARG A 70 9.29 -3.47 -8.45
C ARG A 70 8.12 -4.25 -7.84
N PRO A 71 8.38 -5.35 -7.11
CA PRO A 71 7.31 -6.06 -6.42
C PRO A 71 6.71 -5.19 -5.31
N ILE A 72 5.41 -5.37 -5.09
CA ILE A 72 4.57 -4.71 -4.09
C ILE A 72 4.16 -5.75 -3.05
N LEU A 73 4.19 -5.38 -1.78
CA LEU A 73 3.63 -6.18 -0.70
C LEU A 73 2.21 -5.72 -0.39
N VAL A 74 1.24 -6.63 -0.46
CA VAL A 74 -0.16 -6.39 -0.09
C VAL A 74 -0.51 -7.28 1.09
N GLU A 75 -1.02 -6.68 2.15
CA GLU A 75 -1.47 -7.39 3.35
C GLU A 75 -3.00 -7.37 3.44
N PHE A 76 -3.62 -8.54 3.60
CA PHE A 76 -5.05 -8.68 3.89
C PHE A 76 -5.24 -8.89 5.39
N SER A 77 -5.98 -7.97 6.01
CA SER A 77 -6.01 -7.85 7.47
C SER A 77 -7.34 -7.30 7.97
N ALA A 78 -7.57 -7.40 9.27
CA ALA A 78 -8.72 -6.82 9.96
C ALA A 78 -8.38 -6.51 11.43
N ALA A 79 -9.08 -5.54 12.03
CA ALA A 79 -8.82 -5.10 13.40
C ALA A 79 -9.17 -6.16 14.46
N TRP A 80 -10.10 -7.09 14.17
CA TRP A 80 -10.51 -8.15 15.09
C TRP A 80 -9.57 -9.37 15.08
N CYS A 81 -8.64 -9.44 14.13
CA CYS A 81 -7.81 -10.62 13.87
C CYS A 81 -6.56 -10.65 14.75
N SER A 82 -6.47 -11.64 15.66
CA SER A 82 -5.36 -11.73 16.62
C SER A 82 -3.98 -11.95 15.98
N ASP A 83 -3.91 -12.74 14.90
CA ASP A 83 -2.69 -12.92 14.12
C ASP A 83 -2.26 -11.62 13.43
N CYS A 84 -3.22 -10.87 12.90
CA CYS A 84 -3.01 -9.57 12.27
C CYS A 84 -2.46 -8.53 13.26
N LEU A 85 -3.05 -8.45 14.46
CA LEU A 85 -2.58 -7.59 15.54
C LEU A 85 -1.13 -7.95 15.93
N ARG A 86 -0.83 -9.24 16.08
CA ARG A 86 0.52 -9.71 16.43
C ARG A 86 1.52 -9.39 15.32
N LEU A 87 1.17 -9.58 14.06
CA LEU A 87 1.99 -9.16 12.92
C LEU A 87 2.22 -7.64 12.93
N GLY A 88 1.20 -6.85 13.25
CA GLY A 88 1.32 -5.41 13.46
C GLY A 88 2.45 -5.03 14.42
N GLU A 89 2.52 -5.72 15.56
CA GLU A 89 3.61 -5.52 16.52
C GLU A 89 4.96 -6.03 15.98
N MET A 90 4.99 -7.17 15.29
CA MET A 90 6.21 -7.69 14.66
C MET A 90 6.78 -6.73 13.61
N LYS A 91 5.93 -6.03 12.84
CA LYS A 91 6.34 -5.04 11.82
C LYS A 91 7.11 -3.87 12.42
N LYS A 92 6.94 -3.57 13.71
CA LYS A 92 7.69 -2.52 14.43
C LYS A 92 9.10 -2.96 14.83
N ALA A 93 9.42 -4.25 14.78
CA ALA A 93 10.74 -4.76 15.13
C ALA A 93 11.79 -4.33 14.10
N SER A 94 13.00 -3.98 14.57
CA SER A 94 14.02 -3.28 13.76
C SER A 94 14.37 -3.95 12.44
N ALA A 95 14.52 -5.28 12.41
CA ALA A 95 14.87 -6.02 11.19
C ALA A 95 13.75 -5.98 10.14
N LEU A 96 12.51 -6.22 10.56
CA LEU A 96 11.34 -6.24 9.66
C LEU A 96 10.94 -4.83 9.24
N ALA A 97 10.93 -3.87 10.18
CA ALA A 97 10.66 -2.47 9.90
C ALA A 97 11.64 -1.90 8.85
N LYS A 98 12.94 -2.21 9.01
CA LYS A 98 13.96 -1.81 8.03
C LYS A 98 13.66 -2.41 6.66
N GLU A 99 13.34 -3.70 6.59
CA GLU A 99 13.02 -4.32 5.29
C GLU A 99 11.78 -3.68 4.67
N LEU A 100 10.67 -3.58 5.40
CA LEU A 100 9.41 -3.00 4.93
C LEU A 100 9.54 -1.56 4.41
N SER A 101 10.42 -0.74 4.98
CA SER A 101 10.66 0.63 4.46
C SER A 101 11.20 0.67 3.02
N MET A 102 11.73 -0.44 2.52
CA MET A 102 12.21 -0.57 1.13
C MET A 102 11.14 -1.05 0.15
N TRP A 103 9.94 -1.37 0.63
CA TRP A 103 8.82 -1.91 -0.15
C TRP A 103 7.75 -0.85 -0.39
N PRO A 104 7.29 -0.68 -1.64
CA PRO A 104 5.92 -0.22 -1.85
C PRO A 104 5.00 -1.27 -1.21
N ASN A 105 4.19 -0.85 -0.25
CA ASN A 105 3.27 -1.74 0.43
C ASN A 105 1.96 -1.05 0.80
N THR A 106 0.89 -1.82 0.93
CA THR A 106 -0.39 -1.39 1.50
C THR A 106 -1.03 -2.53 2.29
N THR A 107 -1.99 -2.17 3.13
CA THR A 107 -2.84 -3.10 3.86
C THR A 107 -4.30 -2.87 3.43
N ILE A 108 -4.96 -3.95 3.01
CA ILE A 108 -6.37 -4.03 2.67
C ILE A 108 -7.12 -4.50 3.92
N ASN A 109 -7.98 -3.65 4.45
CA ASN A 109 -8.91 -4.01 5.53
C ASN A 109 -10.10 -4.75 4.94
N VAL A 110 -10.28 -6.02 5.31
CA VAL A 110 -11.36 -6.86 4.74
C VAL A 110 -12.65 -6.81 5.57
N GLY A 111 -12.68 -6.02 6.65
CA GLY A 111 -13.77 -6.05 7.63
C GLY A 111 -13.95 -7.44 8.24
N HIS A 112 -15.17 -7.96 8.27
CA HIS A 112 -15.50 -9.34 8.61
C HIS A 112 -15.59 -10.22 7.36
N PHE A 113 -14.65 -10.04 6.41
CA PHE A 113 -14.70 -10.59 5.05
C PHE A 113 -15.90 -10.10 4.23
N ASP A 114 -16.45 -8.95 4.56
CA ASP A 114 -17.58 -8.30 3.91
C ASP A 114 -17.17 -7.09 3.06
N HIS A 115 -15.89 -6.70 3.08
CA HIS A 115 -15.33 -5.64 2.23
C HIS A 115 -14.46 -6.20 1.11
N HIS A 116 -14.46 -5.50 -0.04
CA HIS A 116 -13.61 -5.81 -1.20
C HIS A 116 -13.76 -7.26 -1.70
N ARG A 117 -15.01 -7.77 -1.71
CA ARG A 117 -15.33 -9.17 -2.03
C ARG A 117 -14.81 -9.61 -3.39
N ASP A 118 -14.87 -8.74 -4.39
CA ASP A 118 -14.34 -8.97 -5.73
C ASP A 118 -12.83 -9.31 -5.70
N ILE A 119 -12.05 -8.58 -4.92
CA ILE A 119 -10.62 -8.84 -4.73
C ILE A 119 -10.44 -10.17 -4.00
N LEU A 120 -11.15 -10.39 -2.89
CA LEU A 120 -11.00 -11.60 -2.07
C LEU A 120 -11.34 -12.87 -2.86
N ASP A 121 -12.45 -12.85 -3.59
CA ASP A 121 -12.97 -14.01 -4.32
C ASP A 121 -12.09 -14.37 -5.53
N ASP A 122 -11.60 -13.37 -6.27
CA ASP A 122 -10.72 -13.59 -7.43
C ASP A 122 -9.31 -13.98 -6.99
N MET A 123 -8.80 -13.37 -5.92
CA MET A 123 -7.48 -13.68 -5.38
C MET A 123 -7.47 -14.92 -4.49
N LYS A 124 -8.62 -15.55 -4.22
CA LYS A 124 -8.78 -16.73 -3.36
C LYS A 124 -8.25 -16.50 -1.94
N ILE A 125 -8.57 -15.34 -1.39
CA ILE A 125 -8.21 -14.97 -0.02
C ILE A 125 -9.27 -15.49 0.94
N GLU A 126 -9.03 -16.69 1.47
CA GLU A 126 -9.95 -17.37 2.41
C GLU A 126 -9.55 -17.17 3.89
N SER A 127 -8.39 -16.57 4.13
CA SER A 127 -7.87 -16.26 5.47
C SER A 127 -7.15 -14.90 5.46
N ILE A 128 -7.08 -14.27 6.64
CA ILE A 128 -6.36 -13.00 6.86
C ILE A 128 -5.14 -13.22 7.75
N ALA A 129 -4.40 -12.13 8.03
CA ALA A 129 -2.96 -12.20 8.29
C ALA A 129 -2.24 -12.76 7.06
N HIS A 130 -2.75 -12.43 5.87
CA HIS A 130 -2.30 -12.99 4.61
C HIS A 130 -1.50 -11.93 3.84
N TRP A 131 -0.29 -12.29 3.43
CA TRP A 131 0.60 -11.41 2.67
C TRP A 131 0.74 -11.95 1.25
N ALA A 132 0.55 -11.08 0.27
CA ALA A 132 0.78 -11.36 -1.14
C ALA A 132 1.87 -10.42 -1.68
N ILE A 133 2.83 -10.98 -2.41
CA ILE A 133 3.84 -10.25 -3.16
C ILE A 133 3.41 -10.27 -4.62
N LEU A 134 3.12 -9.09 -5.14
CA LEU A 134 2.57 -8.89 -6.48
C LEU A 134 3.52 -8.04 -7.31
N ARG A 135 3.62 -8.34 -8.61
CA ARG A 135 4.35 -7.52 -9.57
C ARG A 135 3.35 -6.96 -10.59
N PRO A 136 3.05 -5.65 -10.55
CA PRO A 136 2.18 -5.05 -11.55
C PRO A 136 2.85 -5.03 -12.92
N THR A 137 2.07 -5.30 -13.96
CA THR A 137 2.49 -5.20 -15.37
C THR A 137 1.92 -3.95 -16.03
N ASN A 138 0.76 -3.50 -15.57
CA ASN A 138 0.02 -2.34 -16.07
C ASN A 138 -0.83 -1.76 -14.93
N CYS A 139 -0.73 -0.45 -14.68
CA CYS A 139 -1.47 0.20 -13.60
C CYS A 139 -2.95 0.45 -13.92
N ALA A 140 -3.36 0.30 -15.18
CA ALA A 140 -4.78 0.29 -15.54
C ALA A 140 -5.46 -1.05 -15.23
N ASP A 141 -4.68 -2.12 -15.03
CA ASP A 141 -5.22 -3.43 -14.69
C ASP A 141 -5.51 -3.51 -13.18
N PRO A 142 -6.62 -4.14 -12.77
CA PRO A 142 -6.93 -4.31 -11.37
C PRO A 142 -5.95 -5.29 -10.71
N ILE A 143 -5.80 -5.23 -9.39
CA ILE A 143 -4.80 -6.00 -8.62
C ILE A 143 -4.83 -7.50 -8.90
N GLN A 144 -6.01 -8.06 -9.18
CA GLN A 144 -6.24 -9.47 -9.52
C GLN A 144 -5.47 -9.93 -10.77
N ARG A 145 -5.09 -9.00 -11.66
CA ARG A 145 -4.35 -9.27 -12.90
C ARG A 145 -2.85 -9.13 -12.74
N TRP A 146 -2.37 -8.58 -11.62
CA TRP A 146 -0.94 -8.47 -11.37
C TRP A 146 -0.33 -9.84 -11.12
N ILE A 147 0.95 -10.01 -11.47
CA ILE A 147 1.63 -11.30 -11.34
C ILE A 147 1.83 -11.58 -9.86
N ARG A 148 1.18 -12.63 -9.33
CA ARG A 148 1.44 -13.12 -7.99
C ARG A 148 2.76 -13.88 -7.95
N MET A 149 3.75 -13.32 -7.26
CA MET A 149 5.07 -13.92 -7.10
C MET A 149 5.11 -14.90 -5.95
N ALA A 150 4.46 -14.55 -4.85
CA ALA A 150 4.32 -15.38 -3.68
C ALA A 150 3.16 -14.89 -2.82
N ASP A 151 2.61 -15.78 -2.02
CA ASP A 151 1.63 -15.45 -1.00
C ASP A 151 1.72 -16.44 0.17
N ARG A 152 1.30 -16.00 1.36
CA ARG A 152 1.18 -16.88 2.53
C ARG A 152 0.30 -16.28 3.61
N THR A 153 -0.44 -17.14 4.29
CA THR A 153 -1.10 -16.83 5.56
C THR A 153 -0.10 -16.96 6.71
N LEU A 154 -0.09 -15.98 7.60
CA LEU A 154 0.87 -15.81 8.69
C LEU A 154 0.17 -15.92 10.04
N GLU A 155 -0.21 -17.15 10.41
CA GLU A 155 -0.87 -17.46 11.68
C GLU A 155 0.13 -17.50 12.86
N VAL A 156 0.74 -16.36 13.16
CA VAL A 156 1.82 -16.20 14.15
C VAL A 156 1.38 -16.33 15.61
N SER A 157 0.07 -16.25 15.87
CA SER A 157 -0.54 -16.45 17.18
C SER A 157 -1.25 -17.81 17.25
N SER A 158 -1.99 -18.18 16.20
CA SER A 158 -2.93 -19.28 16.24
C SER A 158 -2.46 -20.56 15.54
N GLY A 159 -1.48 -20.51 14.63
CA GLY A 159 -1.19 -21.62 13.72
C GLY A 159 0.26 -22.10 13.67
N THR A 160 0.67 -22.63 12.52
CA THR A 160 1.98 -23.26 12.32
C THR A 160 3.14 -22.26 12.26
N ALA A 161 2.83 -20.98 12.05
CA ALA A 161 3.80 -19.88 11.97
C ALA A 161 4.15 -19.27 13.34
N ARG A 162 3.77 -19.87 14.47
CA ARG A 162 4.07 -19.34 15.83
C ARG A 162 5.54 -19.10 16.14
N ASN A 163 6.43 -19.86 15.49
CA ASN A 163 7.88 -19.71 15.66
C ASN A 163 8.51 -18.72 14.68
N LEU A 164 7.70 -18.12 13.79
CA LEU A 164 8.19 -17.18 12.79
C LEU A 164 8.63 -15.88 13.47
N THR A 165 9.87 -15.48 13.25
CA THR A 165 10.42 -14.25 13.83
C THR A 165 10.34 -13.09 12.84
N PRO A 166 10.46 -11.83 13.32
CA PRO A 166 10.60 -10.68 12.43
C PRO A 166 11.81 -10.79 11.48
N ALA A 167 12.89 -11.47 11.90
CA ALA A 167 14.07 -11.68 11.06
C ALA A 167 13.77 -12.66 9.92
N ASP A 168 13.01 -13.72 10.16
CA ASP A 168 12.59 -14.68 9.13
C ASP A 168 11.72 -14.01 8.06
N LEU A 169 10.76 -13.19 8.49
CA LEU A 169 9.92 -12.41 7.57
C LEU A 169 10.75 -11.41 6.76
N ALA A 170 11.69 -10.72 7.39
CA ALA A 170 12.59 -9.80 6.69
C ALA A 170 13.49 -10.52 5.67
N GLY A 171 13.94 -11.75 5.98
CA GLY A 171 14.67 -12.61 5.05
C GLY A 171 13.83 -12.98 3.85
N TRP A 172 12.63 -13.53 4.09
CA TRP A 172 11.68 -13.92 3.06
C TRP A 172 11.34 -12.77 2.11
N LEU A 173 11.02 -11.58 2.64
CA LEU A 173 10.79 -10.40 1.81
C LEU A 173 12.04 -10.07 0.97
N ARG A 174 13.23 -10.02 1.58
CA ARG A 174 14.45 -9.66 0.85
C ARG A 174 14.73 -10.53 -0.35
N ASP A 175 14.42 -11.82 -0.29
CA ASP A 175 14.60 -12.76 -1.39
C ASP A 175 13.75 -12.36 -2.61
N PHE A 176 12.48 -12.01 -2.40
CA PHE A 176 11.59 -11.55 -3.47
C PHE A 176 11.90 -10.13 -3.97
N ARG A 177 12.45 -9.25 -3.14
CA ARG A 177 12.84 -7.91 -3.59
C ARG A 177 14.01 -7.95 -4.60
N ARG A 178 14.82 -9.02 -4.55
CA ARG A 178 16.02 -9.20 -5.37
C ARG A 178 15.78 -10.04 -6.63
N SER A 179 14.63 -10.73 -6.71
CA SER A 179 14.18 -11.49 -7.88
C SER A 179 13.41 -10.61 -8.87
#